data_AF-A0A6L8CNS0-F1
#
_entry.id   AF-A0A6L8CNS0-F1
#
_cell.length_a   1.000
_cell.length_b   1.000
_cell.length_c   1.000
_cell.angle_alpha   90.00
_cell.angle_beta   90.00
_cell.angle_gamma   90.00
#
_symmetry.space_group_name_H-M   'P 1'
#
loop_
_entity.id
_entity.type
_entity.pdbx_description
1 polymer ?
#
loop_
_entity_poly.entity_id
_entity_poly.type
_entity_poly.pdbx_seq_one_letter_code
_entity_poly.pdbx_strand_id
1 'polypeptide(L)'
;MQVGLHQFDADTVEWFCVAVNEPGRTRNSLARELCVREDWTGHRGEPCLGSARKALPVLADKLGVSLPAARPAFGGRRDAAPKADYPDVTVSCALADLGEVALEP
;
A
#
# COMPACT_ATOMS: atom_id res chain seq x y z
N MET A 1 1.22 -12.88 -0.14
CA MET A 1 2.40 -12.01 0.11
C MET A 1 2.23 -11.35 1.46
N GLN A 2 2.96 -11.86 2.45
CA GLN A 2 2.99 -11.33 3.81
C GLN A 2 3.75 -10.00 3.77
N VAL A 3 3.08 -8.88 4.05
CA VAL A 3 3.80 -7.62 4.30
C VAL A 3 4.49 -7.83 5.64
N GLY A 4 5.74 -8.29 5.60
CA GLY A 4 6.58 -8.36 6.79
C GLY A 4 6.54 -7.00 7.46
N LEU A 5 6.28 -6.98 8.76
CA LEU A 5 6.38 -5.77 9.57
C LEU A 5 7.81 -5.24 9.41
N HIS A 6 8.03 -4.30 8.50
CA HIS A 6 9.17 -3.41 8.60
C HIS A 6 8.98 -2.71 9.94
N GLN A 7 9.90 -2.95 10.88
CA GLN A 7 9.97 -2.13 12.07
C GLN A 7 10.47 -0.77 11.57
N PHE A 8 9.64 0.24 11.73
CA PHE A 8 10.07 1.62 11.54
C PHE A 8 11.11 1.94 12.59
N ASP A 9 12.14 2.69 12.23
CA ASP A 9 13.10 3.19 13.20
C ASP A 9 12.42 4.18 14.18
N ALA A 10 13.10 4.45 15.30
CA ALA A 10 12.58 5.33 16.32
C ALA A 10 12.34 6.77 15.80
N ASP A 11 13.20 7.22 14.87
CA ASP A 11 13.17 8.57 14.30
C ASP A 11 11.93 8.77 13.41
N THR A 12 11.53 7.74 12.67
CA THR A 12 10.31 7.72 11.85
C THR A 12 9.07 7.62 12.71
N VAL A 13 9.12 6.86 13.81
CA VAL A 13 8.01 6.80 14.78
C VAL A 13 7.80 8.16 15.43
N GLU A 14 8.86 8.80 15.92
CA GLU A 14 8.80 10.13 16.53
C GLU A 14 8.28 11.16 15.53
N TRP A 15 8.83 11.19 14.32
CA TRP A 15 8.34 12.05 13.25
C TRP A 15 6.86 11.83 12.96
N PHE A 16 6.41 10.58 12.88
CA PHE A 16 5.02 10.28 12.55
C PHE A 16 4.06 10.79 13.63
N CYS A 17 4.42 10.66 14.90
CA CYS A 17 3.65 11.21 16.03
C CYS A 17 3.52 12.74 15.97
N VAL A 18 4.56 13.44 15.51
CA VAL A 18 4.49 14.90 15.31
C VAL A 18 3.66 15.22 14.06
N ALA A 19 4.00 14.61 12.93
CA ALA A 19 3.44 14.92 11.63
C ALA A 19 1.93 14.63 11.54
N VAL A 20 1.42 13.62 12.25
CA VAL A 20 -0.01 13.29 12.26
C VAL A 20 -0.86 14.39 12.92
N ASN A 21 -0.26 15.18 13.82
CA ASN A 21 -0.92 16.25 14.57
C ASN A 21 -0.75 17.63 13.92
N GLU A 22 0.02 17.76 12.84
CA GLU A 22 0.24 19.03 12.17
C GLU A 22 -1.04 19.55 11.49
N PRO A 23 -1.41 20.84 11.68
CA PRO A 23 -2.57 21.42 11.02
C PRO A 23 -2.36 21.49 9.50
N GLY A 24 -3.37 21.10 8.73
CA GLY A 24 -3.31 21.09 7.27
C GLY A 24 -2.61 19.86 6.65
N ARG A 25 -2.14 18.93 7.49
CA ARG A 25 -1.55 17.67 7.03
C ARG A 25 -2.60 16.77 6.37
N THR A 26 -2.21 16.12 5.27
CA THR A 26 -3.07 15.13 4.60
C THR A 26 -2.44 13.75 4.66
N ARG A 27 -3.26 12.70 4.59
CA ARG A 27 -2.76 11.33 4.50
C ARG A 27 -1.84 11.09 3.27
N ASN A 28 -2.03 11.85 2.20
CA ASN A 28 -1.16 11.79 1.02
C ASN A 28 0.20 12.46 1.24
N SER A 29 0.26 13.57 1.97
CA SER A 29 1.55 14.20 2.32
C SER A 29 2.34 13.32 3.29
N LEU A 30 1.67 12.73 4.29
CA LEU A 30 2.28 11.73 5.18
C LEU A 30 2.83 10.53 4.41
N ALA A 31 2.08 10.01 3.43
CA ALA A 31 2.55 8.87 2.63
C ALA A 31 3.79 9.21 1.79
N ARG A 32 3.84 10.41 1.21
CA ARG A 32 4.99 10.85 0.42
C ARG A 32 6.24 10.99 1.28
N GLU A 33 6.12 11.65 2.42
CA GLU A 33 7.27 11.85 3.31
C GLU A 33 7.72 10.56 3.97
N LEU A 34 6.80 9.65 4.30
CA LEU A 34 7.16 8.30 4.74
C LEU A 34 8.00 7.57 3.68
N CYS A 35 7.63 7.67 2.40
CA CYS A 35 8.42 7.07 1.33
C CYS A 35 9.83 7.68 1.23
N VAL A 36 9.98 8.98 1.47
CA VAL A 36 11.30 9.63 1.42
C VAL A 36 12.16 9.22 2.60
N ARG A 37 11.58 9.15 3.80
CA ARG A 37 12.28 8.78 5.04
C ARG A 37 12.77 7.33 5.03
N GLU A 38 11.90 6.43 4.60
CA GLU A 38 12.18 4.99 4.60
C GLU A 38 12.82 4.51 3.29
N ASP A 39 13.17 5.44 2.40
CA ASP A 39 13.67 5.16 1.04
C ASP A 39 12.78 4.17 0.26
N TRP A 40 11.45 4.27 0.43
CA TRP A 40 10.49 3.48 -0.33
C TRP A 40 10.25 4.14 -1.68
N THR A 41 11.27 4.04 -2.54
CA THR A 41 11.22 4.49 -3.92
C THR A 41 11.19 3.31 -4.89
N GLY A 42 10.51 3.50 -6.02
CA GLY A 42 10.47 2.54 -7.11
C GLY A 42 11.74 2.60 -7.95
N HIS A 43 11.80 1.75 -8.98
CA HIS A 43 12.98 1.67 -9.85
C HIS A 43 13.26 2.96 -10.62
N ARG A 44 12.27 3.85 -10.80
CA ARG A 44 12.44 5.16 -11.45
C ARG A 44 12.54 6.30 -10.43
N GLY A 45 12.75 6.01 -9.14
CA GLY A 45 12.83 6.99 -8.07
C GLY A 45 11.48 7.57 -7.63
N GLU A 46 10.36 7.01 -8.09
CA GLU A 46 9.03 7.44 -7.71
C GLU A 46 8.65 6.89 -6.31
N PRO A 47 7.99 7.68 -5.44
CA PRO A 47 7.61 7.18 -4.11
C PRO A 47 6.59 6.04 -4.21
N CYS A 48 6.84 4.96 -3.48
CA CYS A 48 5.97 3.78 -3.38
C CYS A 48 4.71 4.04 -2.52
N LEU A 49 3.86 4.96 -2.98
CA LEU A 49 2.67 5.44 -2.24
C LEU A 49 1.69 4.32 -1.89
N GLY A 50 1.62 3.25 -2.69
CA GLY A 50 0.79 2.09 -2.40
C GLY A 50 1.19 1.37 -1.11
N SER A 51 2.50 1.22 -0.88
CA SER A 51 3.06 0.63 0.34
C SER A 51 2.89 1.57 1.53
N ALA A 52 3.23 2.85 1.36
CA ALA A 52 3.05 3.86 2.40
C ALA A 52 1.60 3.99 2.88
N ARG A 53 0.62 4.02 1.96
CA ARG A 53 -0.81 4.10 2.33
C ARG A 53 -1.31 2.90 3.12
N LYS A 54 -0.73 1.71 2.92
CA LYS A 54 -1.01 0.50 3.69
C LYS A 54 -0.33 0.51 5.05
N ALA A 55 0.89 1.04 5.13
CA ALA A 55 1.65 1.06 6.37
C ALA A 55 1.16 2.13 7.37
N LEU A 56 0.77 3.31 6.90
CA LEU A 56 0.26 4.40 7.75
C LEU A 56 -0.86 3.99 8.73
N PRO A 57 -1.94 3.29 8.34
CA PRO A 57 -2.98 2.89 9.30
C PRO A 57 -2.50 1.82 10.29
N VAL A 58 -1.58 0.94 9.88
CA VAL A 58 -0.96 -0.04 10.80
C VAL A 58 -0.09 0.67 11.83
N LEU A 59 0.66 1.69 11.40
CA LEU A 59 1.49 2.52 12.28
C LEU A 59 0.62 3.34 13.25
N ALA A 60 -0.46 3.93 12.74
CA ALA A 60 -1.41 4.69 13.54
C ALA A 60 -2.08 3.83 14.63
N ASP A 61 -2.52 2.62 14.27
CA ASP A 61 -3.13 1.66 15.19
C ASP A 61 -2.16 1.26 16.31
N LYS A 62 -0.91 0.91 15.96
CA LYS A 62 0.14 0.55 16.93
C LYS A 62 0.47 1.68 17.91
N LEU A 63 0.40 2.92 17.45
CA LEU A 63 0.75 4.10 18.24
C LEU A 63 -0.46 4.73 18.94
N GLY A 64 -1.67 4.21 18.70
CA GLY A 64 -2.91 4.76 19.27
C GLY A 64 -3.24 6.18 18.77
N VAL A 65 -2.76 6.57 17.59
CA VAL A 65 -2.98 7.91 17.02
C VAL A 65 -4.00 7.86 15.87
N SER A 66 -4.74 8.96 15.69
CA SER A 66 -5.71 9.06 14.59
C SER A 66 -5.10 9.70 13.37
N LEU A 67 -5.21 9.05 12.21
CA LEU A 67 -4.78 9.62 10.94
C LEU A 67 -5.67 10.80 10.51
N PRO A 68 -5.12 11.82 9.83
CA PRO A 68 -5.92 12.86 9.20
C PRO A 68 -6.94 12.25 8.25
N ALA A 69 -8.16 12.79 8.27
CA ALA A 69 -9.21 12.35 7.39
C ALA A 69 -8.70 12.33 5.94
N ALA A 70 -8.83 11.18 5.28
CA ALA A 70 -8.59 11.11 3.86
C ALA A 70 -9.65 11.99 3.22
N ARG A 71 -9.28 13.19 2.74
CA ARG A 71 -10.19 14.02 1.95
C ARG A 71 -10.66 13.12 0.81
N PRO A 72 -11.95 12.77 0.72
CA PRO A 72 -12.42 11.95 -0.38
C PRO A 72 -12.08 12.73 -1.65
N ALA A 73 -11.19 12.18 -2.48
CA ALA A 73 -10.94 12.70 -3.79
C ALA A 73 -12.24 12.46 -4.56
N PHE A 74 -13.10 13.49 -4.58
CA PHE A 74 -14.30 13.65 -5.40
C PHE A 74 -14.98 12.35 -5.83
N GLY A 75 -16.08 11.99 -5.16
CA GLY A 75 -17.31 11.34 -5.70
C GLY A 75 -17.26 10.44 -6.95
N GLY A 76 -16.15 9.77 -7.25
CA GLY A 76 -16.01 8.88 -8.38
C GLY A 76 -16.74 7.60 -8.03
N ARG A 77 -17.79 7.29 -8.80
CA ARG A 77 -18.37 5.95 -8.80
C ARG A 77 -17.22 4.97 -8.94
N ARG A 78 -17.08 4.10 -7.94
CA ARG A 78 -16.17 2.96 -8.00
C ARG A 78 -16.77 2.06 -9.06
N ASP A 79 -16.39 2.25 -10.32
CA ASP A 79 -16.77 1.32 -11.37
C ASP A 79 -16.35 -0.06 -10.89
N ALA A 80 -17.35 -0.93 -10.72
CA ALA A 80 -17.11 -2.29 -10.28
C ALA A 80 -16.12 -2.90 -11.27
N ALA A 81 -15.06 -3.52 -10.75
CA ALA A 81 -14.11 -4.24 -11.58
C ALA A 81 -14.92 -5.20 -12.49
N PRO A 82 -14.64 -5.24 -13.80
CA PRO A 82 -15.32 -6.17 -14.68
C PRO A 82 -15.18 -7.57 -14.10
N LYS A 83 -16.32 -8.18 -13.77
CA LYS A 83 -16.35 -9.56 -13.30
C LYS A 83 -15.84 -10.39 -14.46
N ALA A 84 -14.62 -10.91 -14.34
CA ALA A 84 -14.06 -11.75 -15.37
C ALA A 84 -14.90 -13.04 -15.36
N ASP A 85 -15.68 -13.28 -16.41
CA ASP A 85 -16.51 -14.48 -16.60
C ASP A 85 -15.64 -15.71 -16.95
N TYR A 86 -14.50 -15.86 -16.29
CA TYR A 86 -13.71 -17.08 -16.38
C TYR A 86 -14.20 -18.02 -15.27
N PRO A 87 -14.84 -19.15 -15.62
CA PRO A 87 -15.16 -20.15 -14.61
C PRO A 87 -13.85 -20.67 -14.00
N ASP A 88 -13.79 -20.73 -12.67
CA ASP A 88 -12.72 -21.43 -11.97
C ASP A 88 -12.80 -22.91 -12.32
N VAL A 89 -11.96 -23.36 -13.25
CA VAL A 89 -11.85 -24.78 -13.62
C VAL A 89 -10.86 -25.42 -12.65
N THR A 90 -11.35 -26.33 -11.81
CA THR A 90 -10.48 -27.16 -10.98
C THR A 90 -9.79 -28.20 -11.87
N VAL A 91 -8.46 -28.13 -11.96
CA VAL A 91 -7.65 -29.09 -12.70
C VAL A 91 -6.98 -30.04 -11.69
N SER A 92 -7.08 -31.35 -11.92
CA SER A 92 -6.57 -32.39 -11.01
C SER A 92 -5.30 -33.10 -11.53
N CYS A 93 -4.55 -32.48 -12.43
CA CYS A 93 -3.30 -33.04 -12.95
C CYS A 93 -2.09 -32.58 -12.14
N ALA A 94 -0.94 -33.23 -12.34
CA ALA A 94 0.30 -32.77 -11.74
C ALA A 94 0.77 -31.47 -12.41
N LEU A 95 1.51 -30.64 -11.67
CA LEU A 95 2.02 -29.36 -12.19
C LEU A 95 2.88 -29.55 -13.46
N ALA A 96 3.55 -30.70 -13.59
CA ALA A 96 4.34 -31.07 -14.75
C ALA A 96 3.50 -31.30 -16.03
N ASP A 97 2.20 -31.56 -15.88
CA ASP A 97 1.28 -31.83 -16.99
C ASP A 97 0.64 -30.54 -17.55
N LEU A 98 0.92 -29.38 -16.93
CA LEU A 98 0.34 -28.08 -17.34
C LEU A 98 0.98 -27.47 -18.60
N GLY A 99 1.97 -28.16 -19.20
CA GLY A 99 2.66 -27.70 -20.39
C GLY A 99 3.57 -26.50 -20.14
N GLU A 100 4.20 -26.02 -21.22
CA GLU A 100 5.12 -24.88 -21.17
C GLU A 100 4.33 -23.56 -21.17
N VAL A 101 4.46 -22.75 -20.11
CA VAL A 101 3.81 -21.45 -20.01
C VAL A 101 4.82 -20.38 -20.44
N ALA A 102 4.57 -19.75 -21.57
CA ALA A 102 5.29 -18.56 -22.01
C ALA A 102 4.58 -17.30 -21.53
N LEU A 103 5.33 -16.34 -20.99
CA LEU A 103 4.83 -15.00 -20.72
C LEU A 103 5.16 -14.14 -21.94
N GLU A 104 4.14 -13.72 -22.66
CA GLU A 104 4.27 -12.67 -23.69
C GLU A 104 4.55 -11.31 -23.00
N PRO A 105 5.43 -10.47 -23.56
CA PRO A 105 5.82 -9.19 -22.99
C PRO A 105 4.69 -8.13 -22.96
#